data_AF-A0A2Z3LAQ1-F1
#
_entry.id   AF-A0A2Z3LAQ1-F1
#
_cell.length_a   1.000
_cell.length_b   1.000
_cell.length_c   1.000
_cell.angle_alpha   90.00
_cell.angle_beta   90.00
_cell.angle_gamma   90.00
#
_symmetry.space_group_name_H-M   'P 1'
#
loop_
_entity.id
_entity.type
_entity.pdbx_description
1 polymer ?
#
loop_
_entity_poly.entity_id
_entity_poly.type
_entity_poly.pdbx_seq_one_letter_code
_entity_poly.pdbx_strand_id
1 'polypeptide(L)'
;MLQSWHLAVNEEQIITAGSVAAHMIVNSANLWGVRYPFIYHLLEDINYLMDAEQIMLTTNIHKADLLLLTLYCDQTADLDLNQWDPVLETASIRKIPILGACPDIGIMQQGVYRYCAGYFAEKVKQWGERLSMQENLILLYTNVS
;
A
#
# COMPACT_ATOMS: atom_id res chain seq x y z
N MET A 1 8.80 -20.99 -3.11
CA MET A 1 7.94 -21.00 -1.89
C MET A 1 6.64 -21.79 -2.07
N LEU A 2 6.02 -21.84 -3.26
CA LEU A 2 4.81 -22.67 -3.51
C LEU A 2 5.09 -24.14 -3.85
N GLN A 3 6.28 -24.45 -4.38
CA GLN A 3 6.68 -25.82 -4.68
C GLN A 3 6.77 -26.72 -3.43
N SER A 4 7.09 -26.16 -2.25
CA SER A 4 7.05 -26.90 -0.99
C SER A 4 5.63 -27.28 -0.55
N TRP A 5 4.62 -26.68 -1.18
CA TRP A 5 3.20 -27.01 -1.02
C TRP A 5 2.72 -27.93 -2.16
N HIS A 6 3.64 -28.46 -2.98
CA HIS A 6 3.38 -29.33 -4.13
C HIS A 6 2.45 -28.72 -5.20
N LEU A 7 2.39 -27.39 -5.27
CA LEU A 7 1.65 -26.67 -6.31
C LEU A 7 2.50 -26.53 -7.57
N ALA A 8 1.99 -27.02 -8.69
CA ALA A 8 2.63 -26.91 -10.01
C ALA A 8 2.31 -25.56 -10.66
N VAL A 9 2.84 -24.48 -10.06
CA VAL A 9 2.66 -23.10 -10.52
C VAL A 9 4.02 -22.47 -10.75
N ASN A 10 4.22 -21.81 -11.88
CA ASN A 10 5.44 -21.04 -12.18
C ASN A 10 5.29 -19.57 -11.76
N GLU A 11 6.38 -18.82 -11.73
CA GLU A 11 6.35 -17.41 -11.28
C GLU A 11 5.50 -16.50 -12.18
N GLU A 12 5.44 -16.77 -13.48
CA GLU A 12 4.64 -16.01 -14.45
C GLU A 12 3.13 -16.14 -14.21
N GLN A 13 2.70 -17.22 -13.54
CA GLN A 13 1.32 -17.47 -13.17
C GLN A 13 0.92 -16.82 -11.85
N ILE A 14 1.86 -16.19 -11.12
CA ILE A 14 1.60 -15.57 -9.82
C ILE A 14 1.46 -14.07 -10.02
N ILE A 15 0.22 -13.59 -9.99
CA ILE A 15 -0.06 -12.15 -9.97
C ILE A 15 -0.26 -11.73 -8.51
N THR A 16 0.59 -10.81 -8.03
CA THR A 16 0.51 -10.28 -6.67
C THR A 16 0.01 -8.84 -6.69
N ALA A 17 -0.51 -8.37 -5.56
CA ALA A 17 -0.82 -6.95 -5.42
C ALA A 17 0.44 -6.08 -5.54
N GLY A 18 1.61 -6.59 -5.15
CA GLY A 18 2.89 -5.91 -5.35
C GLY A 18 3.21 -5.71 -6.85
N SER A 19 3.03 -6.74 -7.67
CA SER A 19 3.27 -6.64 -9.13
C SER A 19 2.27 -5.71 -9.82
N VAL A 20 1.00 -5.73 -9.39
CA VAL A 20 -0.01 -4.77 -9.86
C VAL A 20 0.34 -3.35 -9.44
N ALA A 21 0.78 -3.15 -8.20
CA ALA A 21 1.18 -1.84 -7.70
C ALA A 21 2.37 -1.26 -8.49
N ALA A 22 3.40 -2.08 -8.72
CA ALA A 22 4.55 -1.71 -9.53
C ALA A 22 4.14 -1.33 -10.96
N HIS A 23 3.24 -2.09 -11.59
CA HIS A 23 2.72 -1.76 -12.91
C HIS A 23 1.96 -0.43 -12.94
N MET A 24 1.15 -0.14 -11.91
CA MET A 24 0.45 1.15 -11.81
C MET A 24 1.41 2.32 -11.61
N ILE A 25 2.47 2.13 -10.81
CA ILE A 25 3.52 3.13 -10.60
C ILE A 25 4.27 3.43 -11.90
N VAL A 26 4.67 2.41 -12.65
CA VAL A 26 5.33 2.60 -13.97
C VAL A 26 4.41 3.33 -14.95
N ASN A 27 3.09 3.11 -14.86
CA ASN A 27 2.08 3.78 -15.67
C ASN A 27 1.52 5.07 -15.05
N SER A 28 2.15 5.61 -14.01
CA SER A 28 1.64 6.79 -13.28
C SER A 28 1.43 8.02 -14.17
N ALA A 29 2.24 8.17 -15.23
CA ALA A 29 2.09 9.26 -16.18
C ALA A 29 0.74 9.21 -16.92
N ASN A 30 0.28 8.00 -17.25
CA ASN A 30 -1.00 7.79 -17.94
C ASN A 30 -2.17 7.80 -16.95
N LEU A 31 -1.98 7.25 -15.75
CA LEU A 31 -3.04 7.12 -14.75
C LEU A 31 -3.30 8.42 -13.97
N TRP A 32 -2.23 9.15 -13.64
CA TRP A 32 -2.26 10.29 -12.73
C TRP A 32 -1.54 11.53 -13.27
N GLY A 33 -0.98 11.51 -14.48
CA GLY A 33 -0.27 12.64 -15.06
C GLY A 33 1.11 12.90 -14.44
N VAL A 34 1.63 12.01 -13.59
CA VAL A 34 2.91 12.17 -12.89
C VAL A 34 3.97 11.29 -13.54
N ARG A 35 4.99 11.90 -14.13
CA ARG A 35 6.13 11.19 -14.72
C ARG A 35 7.25 11.08 -13.68
N TYR A 36 7.58 9.86 -13.28
CA TYR A 36 8.51 9.54 -12.19
C TYR A 36 8.00 10.05 -10.82
N PRO A 37 7.03 9.37 -10.21
CA PRO A 37 6.44 9.82 -8.96
C PRO A 37 7.43 9.67 -7.79
N PHE A 38 7.47 10.66 -6.90
CA PHE A 38 8.04 10.49 -5.56
C PHE A 38 7.05 9.71 -4.69
N ILE A 39 7.44 8.51 -4.28
CA ILE A 39 6.60 7.59 -3.53
C ILE A 39 6.99 7.66 -2.06
N TYR A 40 6.02 8.04 -1.23
CA TYR A 40 6.12 7.77 0.19
C TYR A 40 5.69 6.33 0.44
N HIS A 41 6.59 5.52 0.96
CA HIS A 41 6.29 4.13 1.28
C HIS A 41 6.15 3.98 2.80
N LEU A 42 5.00 3.47 3.21
CA LEU A 42 4.72 3.21 4.61
C LEU A 42 5.18 1.77 4.95
N LEU A 43 6.51 1.53 5.01
CA LEU A 43 7.26 0.41 5.65
C LEU A 43 8.74 0.38 5.18
N GLU A 44 9.59 -0.47 5.79
CA GLU A 44 11.03 -0.59 5.46
C GLU A 44 11.37 -1.60 4.35
N ASP A 45 10.50 -2.57 4.05
CA ASP A 45 10.82 -3.63 3.06
C ASP A 45 10.20 -3.34 1.69
N ILE A 46 11.03 -2.77 0.80
CA ILE A 46 10.72 -2.34 -0.57
C ILE A 46 11.26 -3.30 -1.64
N ASN A 47 11.77 -4.46 -1.25
CA ASN A 47 12.58 -5.30 -2.15
C ASN A 47 11.86 -5.66 -3.46
N TYR A 48 10.52 -5.76 -3.47
CA TYR A 48 9.72 -6.05 -4.67
C TYR A 48 9.44 -4.83 -5.57
N LEU A 49 9.69 -3.60 -5.11
CA LEU A 49 9.58 -2.37 -5.88
C LEU A 49 10.92 -1.92 -6.45
N MET A 50 12.03 -2.35 -5.86
CA MET A 50 13.38 -1.92 -6.22
C MET A 50 13.81 -2.38 -7.61
N ASP A 51 13.19 -3.42 -8.15
CA ASP A 51 13.47 -3.91 -9.51
C ASP A 51 12.85 -3.04 -10.61
N ALA A 52 12.00 -2.07 -10.25
CA ALA A 52 11.45 -1.10 -11.19
C ALA A 52 12.37 0.13 -11.30
N GLU A 53 13.14 0.23 -12.38
CA GLU A 53 14.15 1.29 -12.67
C GLU A 53 13.60 2.74 -12.69
N GLN A 54 12.32 2.98 -12.38
CA GLN A 54 11.64 4.27 -12.50
C GLN A 54 10.95 4.73 -11.21
N ILE A 55 11.29 4.16 -10.05
CA ILE A 55 10.68 4.51 -8.76
C ILE A 55 11.61 5.42 -7.95
N MET A 56 11.10 6.57 -7.51
CA MET A 56 11.79 7.45 -6.55
C MET A 56 11.12 7.36 -5.19
N LEU A 57 11.84 6.91 -4.16
CA LEU A 57 11.31 6.86 -2.80
C LEU A 57 11.58 8.16 -2.04
N THR A 58 10.66 8.55 -1.17
CA THR A 58 10.80 9.68 -0.26
C THR A 58 10.32 9.31 1.13
N THR A 59 11.05 9.76 2.15
CA THR A 59 10.62 9.71 3.56
C THR A 59 9.87 10.97 3.99
N ASN A 60 9.67 11.92 3.07
CA ASN A 60 8.94 13.16 3.30
C ASN A 60 7.60 13.14 2.57
N ILE A 61 6.51 12.98 3.34
CA ILE A 61 5.14 12.92 2.81
C ILE A 61 4.72 14.22 2.10
N HIS A 62 5.33 15.36 2.42
CA HIS A 62 5.05 16.63 1.74
C HIS A 62 5.69 16.74 0.36
N LYS A 63 6.66 15.87 0.04
CA LYS A 63 7.28 15.76 -1.30
C LYS A 63 6.69 14.64 -2.13
N ALA A 64 5.81 13.82 -1.55
CA ALA A 64 5.27 12.66 -2.22
C ALA A 64 4.19 13.05 -3.24
N ASP A 65 4.22 12.36 -4.37
CA ASP A 65 3.20 12.33 -5.42
C ASP A 65 2.28 11.12 -5.28
N LEU A 66 2.72 10.07 -4.57
CA LEU A 66 1.96 8.86 -4.28
C LEU A 66 2.28 8.35 -2.89
N LEU A 67 1.27 7.86 -2.17
CA LEU A 67 1.43 7.11 -0.93
C LEU A 67 1.21 5.62 -1.23
N LEU A 68 2.25 4.81 -1.03
CA LEU A 68 2.15 3.36 -1.16
C LEU A 68 1.93 2.74 0.22
N LEU A 69 0.77 2.12 0.37
CA LEU A 69 0.27 1.54 1.60
C LEU A 69 0.36 0.01 1.49
N THR A 70 1.52 -0.51 1.87
CA THR A 70 1.76 -1.96 1.97
C THR A 70 1.97 -2.39 3.42
N LEU A 71 1.60 -1.50 4.35
CA LEU A 71 1.77 -1.69 5.78
C LEU A 71 1.03 -2.93 6.23
N TYR A 72 1.77 -3.78 6.94
CA TYR A 72 1.20 -4.69 7.91
C TYR A 72 1.92 -4.51 9.24
N CYS A 73 1.19 -4.63 10.35
CA CYS A 73 1.78 -4.63 11.67
C CYS A 73 1.11 -5.68 12.56
N ASP A 74 1.93 -6.41 13.30
CA ASP A 74 1.45 -7.42 14.23
C ASP A 74 0.99 -6.75 15.52
N GLN A 75 -0.17 -7.16 16.03
CA GLN A 75 -0.67 -6.72 17.32
C GLN A 75 0.32 -7.09 18.42
N THR A 76 0.95 -6.08 19.01
CA THR A 76 1.79 -6.20 20.20
C THR A 76 1.24 -5.35 21.32
N ALA A 77 1.83 -5.44 22.52
CA ALA A 77 1.44 -4.62 23.66
C ALA A 77 1.70 -3.12 23.44
N ASP A 78 2.76 -2.80 22.68
CA ASP A 78 3.25 -1.43 22.48
C ASP A 78 2.86 -0.83 21.12
N LEU A 79 2.04 -1.54 20.34
CA LEU A 79 1.60 -1.08 19.02
C LEU A 79 0.65 0.11 19.15
N ASP A 80 1.11 1.29 18.75
CA ASP A 80 0.25 2.44 18.51
C ASP A 80 -0.22 2.46 17.04
N LEU A 81 -1.51 2.16 16.82
CA LEU A 81 -2.13 2.21 15.49
C LEU A 81 -2.32 3.64 14.95
N ASN A 82 -2.13 4.65 15.78
CA ASN A 82 -2.28 6.06 15.42
C ASN A 82 -0.97 6.75 15.05
N GLN A 83 0.18 6.07 15.20
CA GLN A 83 1.49 6.63 14.85
C GLN A 83 1.58 7.10 13.38
N TRP A 84 0.74 6.54 12.50
CA TRP A 84 0.68 6.88 11.08
C TRP A 84 -0.35 7.96 10.74
N ASP A 85 -1.19 8.40 11.68
CA ASP A 85 -2.25 9.38 11.42
C ASP A 85 -1.74 10.69 10.79
N PRO A 86 -0.60 11.27 11.21
CA PRO A 86 -0.07 12.47 10.56
C PRO A 86 0.22 12.28 9.07
N VAL A 87 0.68 11.09 8.67
CA VAL A 87 0.96 10.75 7.26
C VAL A 87 -0.36 10.59 6.50
N LEU A 88 -1.32 9.85 7.05
CA LEU A 88 -2.62 9.61 6.43
C LEU A 88 -3.43 10.89 6.28
N GLU A 89 -3.45 11.74 7.32
CA GLU A 89 -4.08 13.06 7.30
C GLU A 89 -3.44 13.95 6.21
N THR A 90 -2.11 13.99 6.15
CA THR A 90 -1.40 14.77 5.13
C THR A 90 -1.75 14.29 3.72
N ALA A 91 -1.81 12.97 3.50
CA ALA A 91 -2.18 12.41 2.21
C ALA A 91 -3.61 12.80 1.80
N SER A 92 -4.56 12.73 2.74
CA SER A 92 -5.94 13.16 2.52
C SER A 92 -6.05 14.66 2.19
N ILE A 93 -5.43 15.53 2.99
CA ILE A 93 -5.46 16.99 2.79
C ILE A 93 -4.85 17.39 1.43
N ARG A 94 -3.70 16.80 1.09
CA ARG A 94 -2.99 17.07 -0.17
C ARG A 94 -3.60 16.35 -1.37
N LYS A 95 -4.61 15.51 -1.16
CA LYS A 95 -5.23 14.65 -2.18
C LYS A 95 -4.21 13.80 -2.94
N ILE A 96 -3.23 13.28 -2.22
CA ILE A 96 -2.22 12.38 -2.79
C ILE A 96 -2.92 11.06 -3.15
N PRO A 97 -2.72 10.50 -4.35
CA PRO A 97 -3.13 9.14 -4.66
C PRO A 97 -2.54 8.13 -3.68
N ILE A 98 -3.38 7.25 -3.14
CA ILE A 98 -3.02 6.22 -2.17
C ILE A 98 -3.24 4.87 -2.82
N LEU A 99 -2.20 4.04 -2.86
CA LEU A 99 -2.24 2.71 -3.43
C LEU A 99 -2.06 1.67 -2.32
N GLY A 100 -3.12 0.91 -2.03
CA GLY A 100 -3.12 -0.13 -1.00
C GLY A 100 -2.87 -1.51 -1.58
N ALA A 101 -1.89 -2.25 -1.04
CA ALA A 101 -1.52 -3.57 -1.54
C ALA A 101 -2.47 -4.71 -1.13
N CYS A 102 -3.46 -4.45 -0.29
CA CYS A 102 -4.44 -5.46 0.11
C CYS A 102 -5.68 -4.77 0.70
N PRO A 103 -6.91 -5.23 0.39
CA PRO A 103 -8.12 -4.67 0.98
C PRO A 103 -8.42 -5.22 2.39
N ASP A 104 -7.72 -6.28 2.83
CA ASP A 104 -7.98 -6.93 4.10
C ASP A 104 -7.66 -5.97 5.25
N ILE A 105 -8.57 -5.90 6.23
CA ILE A 105 -8.36 -5.12 7.46
C ILE A 105 -7.30 -5.80 8.33
N GLY A 106 -7.31 -7.13 8.37
CA GLY A 106 -6.30 -7.89 9.06
C GLY A 106 -6.51 -9.39 8.94
N ILE A 107 -5.50 -10.14 9.35
CA ILE A 107 -5.47 -11.61 9.30
C ILE A 107 -4.93 -12.18 10.61
N MET A 108 -5.39 -13.37 10.99
CA MET A 108 -4.75 -14.13 12.06
C MET A 108 -3.57 -14.92 11.50
N GLN A 109 -2.35 -14.63 11.98
CA GLN A 109 -1.15 -15.34 11.59
C GLN A 109 -0.42 -15.87 12.82
N GLN A 110 -0.26 -17.20 12.91
CA GLN A 110 0.48 -17.86 13.99
C GLN A 110 0.03 -17.44 15.42
N GLY A 111 -1.27 -17.16 15.59
CA GLY A 111 -1.84 -16.74 16.88
C GLY A 111 -1.74 -15.24 17.18
N VAL A 112 -1.17 -14.45 16.28
CA VAL A 112 -1.11 -12.99 16.37
C VAL A 112 -2.05 -12.37 15.33
N TYR A 113 -2.80 -11.35 15.74
CA TYR A 113 -3.60 -10.57 14.78
C TYR A 113 -2.67 -9.59 14.06
N ARG A 114 -2.67 -9.62 12.73
CA ARG A 114 -1.91 -8.71 11.88
C ARG A 114 -2.88 -7.72 11.24
N TYR A 115 -2.68 -6.43 11.50
CA TYR A 115 -3.34 -5.37 10.75
C TYR A 115 -2.73 -5.30 9.36
N CYS A 116 -3.57 -5.13 8.34
CA CYS A 116 -3.18 -5.09 6.95
C CYS A 116 -3.54 -3.74 6.32
N ALA A 117 -3.21 -3.58 5.05
CA ALA A 117 -3.39 -2.34 4.31
C ALA A 117 -4.84 -1.82 4.33
N GLY A 118 -5.84 -2.71 4.36
CA GLY A 118 -7.25 -2.35 4.45
C GLY A 118 -7.61 -1.60 5.74
N TYR A 119 -6.96 -1.90 6.87
CA TYR A 119 -7.22 -1.19 8.12
C TYR A 119 -6.85 0.29 8.01
N PHE A 120 -5.67 0.58 7.44
CA PHE A 120 -5.21 1.96 7.27
C PHE A 120 -5.95 2.69 6.15
N ALA A 121 -6.41 1.95 5.14
CA ALA A 121 -7.31 2.48 4.13
C ALA A 121 -8.65 2.96 4.72
N GLU A 122 -9.22 2.23 5.68
CA GLU A 122 -10.39 2.71 6.43
C GLU A 122 -10.08 3.99 7.23
N LYS A 123 -8.88 4.11 7.81
CA LYS A 123 -8.48 5.36 8.48
C LYS A 123 -8.40 6.54 7.50
N VAL A 124 -7.84 6.32 6.30
CA VAL A 124 -7.80 7.33 5.23
C VAL A 124 -9.21 7.78 4.86
N LYS A 125 -10.14 6.84 4.70
CA LYS A 125 -11.55 7.12 4.42
C LYS A 125 -12.19 7.96 5.53
N GLN A 126 -12.00 7.59 6.80
CA GLN A 126 -12.48 8.37 7.94
C GLN A 126 -11.93 9.80 7.94
N TRP A 127 -10.67 9.99 7.56
CA TRP A 127 -10.08 11.33 7.37
C TRP A 127 -10.73 12.09 6.21
N GLY A 128 -10.98 11.43 5.07
CA GLY A 128 -11.70 12.00 3.94
C GLY A 128 -13.10 12.48 4.32
N GLU A 129 -13.88 11.64 5.00
CA GLU A 129 -15.23 11.96 5.49
C GLU A 129 -15.20 13.15 6.47
N ARG A 130 -14.29 13.12 7.46
CA ARG A 130 -14.12 14.19 8.45
C ARG A 130 -13.75 15.53 7.80
N LEU A 131 -12.98 15.50 6.72
CA LEU A 131 -12.54 16.69 5.99
C LEU A 131 -13.48 17.09 4.85
N SER A 132 -14.58 16.35 4.64
CA SER A 132 -15.50 16.53 3.50
C SER A 132 -14.77 16.49 2.13
N MET A 133 -13.79 15.61 2.01
CA MET A 133 -12.98 15.40 0.80
C MET A 133 -13.33 14.07 0.14
N GLN A 134 -13.25 14.02 -1.19
CA GLN A 134 -13.30 12.73 -1.91
C GLN A 134 -12.03 11.92 -1.62
N GLU A 135 -12.21 10.61 -1.48
CA GLU A 135 -11.14 9.65 -1.30
C GLU A 135 -10.27 9.57 -2.56
N ASN A 136 -8.94 9.57 -2.38
CA ASN A 136 -7.97 9.33 -3.45
C ASN A 136 -7.31 7.96 -3.25
N LEU A 137 -8.11 6.96 -2.88
CA LEU A 137 -7.65 5.63 -2.47
C LEU A 137 -7.96 4.59 -3.55
N ILE A 138 -6.97 3.76 -3.86
CA ILE A 138 -7.09 2.60 -4.73
C ILE A 138 -6.61 1.38 -3.95
N LEU A 139 -7.53 0.46 -3.66
CA LEU A 139 -7.22 -0.84 -3.07
C LEU A 139 -7.06 -1.89 -4.16
N LEU A 140 -5.95 -2.63 -4.10
CA LEU A 140 -5.65 -3.69 -5.04
C LEU A 140 -6.29 -5.00 -4.59
N TYR A 141 -7.29 -5.44 -5.33
CA TYR A 141 -7.88 -6.76 -5.17
C TYR A 141 -7.08 -7.76 -6.00
N THR A 142 -6.58 -8.81 -5.34
CA THR A 142 -6.19 -10.03 -6.05
C THR A 142 -7.37 -10.99 -5.93
N ASN A 143 -8.07 -11.23 -7.03
CA ASN A 143 -9.07 -12.28 -7.06
C ASN A 143 -8.34 -13.61 -6.95
N VAL A 144 -8.44 -14.24 -5.79
CA VAL A 144 -8.15 -15.67 -5.66
C VAL A 144 -9.45 -16.38 -6.01
N SER A 145 -9.68 -16.58 -7.31
CA SER A 145 -10.77 -17.42 -7.83
C SER A 145 -10.32 -18.87 -7.91
#